data_AF-A0A6P3GMZ0-F1
#
_entry.id   AF-A0A6P3GMZ0-F1
#
_cell.length_a   1.000
_cell.length_b   1.000
_cell.length_c   1.000
_cell.angle_alpha   90.00
_cell.angle_beta   90.00
_cell.angle_gamma   90.00
#
_symmetry.space_group_name_H-M   'P 1'
#
loop_
_entity.id
_entity.type
_entity.pdbx_description
1 polymer ?
#
loop_
_entity_poly.entity_id
_entity_poly.type
_entity_poly.pdbx_seq_one_letter_code
_entity_poly.pdbx_strand_id
1 'polypeptide(L)'
;MPEEPRRMGAQICSQADAESPREALRFHAQAVGAQVRLDAERSTAYRRATFHDGIVFSQRPVRPGERVALHPTANGFPTTMPRGLSDEALPGPKAGEECAICFHQVANTCLVPCGHTHFCSSCAWRVFRDTARCPMCRWEIKAVAPAWDPLVLGAGDGLPV
;
A
#
# COMPACT_ATOMS: atom_id res chain seq x y z
N MET A 1 -62.42 6.17 -32.06
CA MET A 1 -61.01 6.18 -32.48
C MET A 1 -60.17 6.48 -31.25
N PRO A 2 -59.11 5.70 -31.01
CA PRO A 2 -58.36 5.68 -29.76
C PRO A 2 -57.36 6.85 -29.70
N GLU A 3 -57.12 7.39 -28.51
CA GLU A 3 -55.96 8.27 -28.28
C GLU A 3 -54.93 7.46 -27.50
N GLU A 4 -53.73 7.34 -28.08
CA GLU A 4 -52.64 6.44 -27.71
C GLU A 4 -52.08 6.66 -26.29
N PRO A 5 -51.58 5.58 -25.62
CA PRO A 5 -50.81 5.72 -24.40
C PRO A 5 -49.47 6.39 -24.71
N ARG A 6 -49.24 7.56 -24.09
CA ARG A 6 -48.00 8.33 -24.20
C ARG A 6 -46.78 7.46 -23.86
N ARG A 7 -45.99 7.14 -24.88
CA ARG A 7 -44.67 6.51 -24.74
C ARG A 7 -43.58 7.56 -24.48
N MET A 8 -42.60 7.10 -23.72
CA MET A 8 -41.35 7.68 -23.22
C MET A 8 -40.72 8.85 -24.01
N GLY A 9 -40.21 9.85 -23.28
CA GLY A 9 -39.23 10.80 -23.77
C GLY A 9 -38.68 11.70 -22.67
N ALA A 10 -37.62 11.27 -21.98
CA ALA A 10 -36.80 12.17 -21.17
C ALA A 10 -35.67 12.69 -22.08
N GLN A 11 -35.78 13.95 -22.47
CA GLN A 11 -34.77 14.64 -23.26
C GLN A 11 -33.68 15.12 -22.29
N ILE A 12 -32.51 14.49 -22.30
CA ILE A 12 -31.32 15.08 -21.68
C ILE A 12 -30.84 16.15 -22.64
N CYS A 13 -31.29 17.37 -22.42
CA CYS A 13 -30.73 18.55 -23.07
C CYS A 13 -29.26 18.65 -22.64
N SER A 14 -28.35 18.39 -23.57
CA SER A 14 -26.93 18.71 -23.40
C SER A 14 -26.79 20.23 -23.49
N GLN A 15 -26.78 20.91 -22.34
CA GLN A 15 -26.27 22.27 -22.28
C GLN A 15 -24.82 22.24 -21.87
N ALA A 16 -24.04 22.88 -22.74
CA ALA A 16 -22.61 23.07 -22.66
C ALA A 16 -22.26 23.83 -21.38
N ASP A 17 -21.35 23.27 -20.60
CA ASP A 17 -20.51 24.08 -19.73
C ASP A 17 -19.11 24.08 -20.33
N ALA A 18 -18.75 25.26 -20.83
CA ALA A 18 -17.40 25.62 -21.23
C ALA A 18 -16.47 25.31 -20.06
N GLU A 19 -15.71 24.22 -20.20
CA GLU A 19 -14.86 23.74 -19.14
C GLU A 19 -13.64 24.64 -19.05
N SER A 20 -13.70 25.61 -18.13
CA SER A 20 -12.55 26.37 -17.66
C SER A 20 -11.35 25.42 -17.49
N PRO A 21 -10.13 25.79 -17.91
CA PRO A 21 -8.96 24.92 -17.81
C PRO A 21 -8.90 24.33 -16.41
N ARG A 22 -9.22 23.03 -16.29
CA ARG A 22 -9.41 22.39 -15.00
C ARG A 22 -8.09 22.53 -14.24
N GLU A 23 -8.14 23.13 -13.06
CA GLU A 23 -6.97 23.19 -12.19
C GLU A 23 -6.43 21.76 -12.00
N ALA A 24 -5.16 21.56 -12.34
CA ALA A 24 -4.49 20.28 -12.23
C ALA A 24 -4.64 19.73 -10.80
N LEU A 25 -5.00 18.45 -10.65
CA LEU A 25 -5.10 17.82 -9.35
C LEU A 25 -3.71 17.74 -8.70
N ARG A 26 -3.64 18.09 -7.42
CA ARG A 26 -2.45 18.18 -6.57
C ARG A 26 -2.76 17.52 -5.23
N PHE A 27 -1.73 17.25 -4.45
CA PHE A 27 -1.87 16.86 -3.07
C PHE A 27 -2.27 18.07 -2.20
N HIS A 28 -3.12 17.81 -1.22
CA HIS A 28 -3.54 18.78 -0.23
C HIS A 28 -2.33 19.21 0.61
N ALA A 29 -2.19 20.50 0.92
CA ALA A 29 -0.98 21.02 1.58
C ALA A 29 -0.86 20.58 3.06
N GLN A 30 -1.98 20.56 3.78
CA GLN A 30 -1.99 20.33 5.25
C GLN A 30 -2.49 18.94 5.66
N ALA A 31 -3.46 18.36 4.94
CA ALA A 31 -3.90 16.98 5.11
C ALA A 31 -2.88 16.01 4.47
N VAL A 32 -1.71 15.92 5.09
CA VAL A 32 -0.62 15.01 4.71
C VAL A 32 -0.14 14.27 5.94
N GLY A 33 0.22 13.01 5.76
CA GLY A 33 0.80 12.20 6.81
C GLY A 33 2.14 12.78 7.26
N ALA A 34 2.45 12.64 8.55
CA ALA A 34 3.65 13.21 9.17
C ALA A 34 4.97 12.73 8.55
N GLN A 35 4.95 11.58 7.87
CA GLN A 35 6.11 11.02 7.18
C GLN A 35 6.13 11.31 5.68
N VAL A 36 5.17 12.09 5.18
CA VAL A 36 5.09 12.50 3.77
C VAL A 36 5.65 13.89 3.60
N ARG A 37 6.42 14.07 2.54
CA ARG A 37 6.82 15.38 2.06
C ARG A 37 6.31 15.53 0.62
N LEU A 38 5.91 16.75 0.30
CA LEU A 38 5.47 17.11 -1.04
C LEU A 38 6.59 17.90 -1.73
N ASP A 39 6.63 17.84 -3.05
CA ASP A 39 7.41 18.80 -3.84
C ASP A 39 6.76 20.21 -3.82
N ALA A 40 7.45 21.19 -4.40
CA ALA A 40 6.98 22.58 -4.42
C ALA A 40 5.64 22.74 -5.15
N GLU A 41 5.40 21.90 -6.17
CA GLU A 41 4.18 21.91 -6.97
C GLU A 41 3.03 21.13 -6.33
N ARG A 42 3.31 20.33 -5.30
CA ARG A 42 2.38 19.37 -4.68
C ARG A 42 1.84 18.36 -5.68
N SER A 43 2.59 18.06 -6.73
CA SER A 43 2.25 17.03 -7.74
C SER A 43 2.94 15.71 -7.42
N THR A 44 4.02 15.74 -6.64
CA THR A 44 4.75 14.56 -6.17
C THR A 44 4.71 14.47 -4.65
N ALA A 45 4.36 13.29 -4.12
CA ALA A 45 4.44 12.97 -2.71
C ALA A 45 5.49 11.87 -2.50
N TYR A 46 6.41 12.09 -1.56
CA TYR A 46 7.41 11.10 -1.18
C TYR A 46 7.33 10.84 0.32
N ARG A 47 7.25 9.55 0.68
CA ARG A 47 7.33 9.12 2.06
C ARG A 47 8.81 9.03 2.45
N ARG A 48 9.15 9.49 3.65
CA ARG A 48 10.41 9.13 4.30
C ARG A 48 10.50 7.61 4.45
N ALA A 49 11.65 7.06 4.79
CA ALA A 49 11.88 5.61 4.86
C ALA A 49 11.11 4.89 6.01
N THR A 50 9.90 5.31 6.33
CA THR A 50 8.97 4.74 7.31
C THR A 50 7.85 3.96 6.61
N PHE A 51 6.97 3.35 7.41
CA PHE A 51 5.83 2.54 6.96
C PHE A 51 4.50 3.02 7.58
N HIS A 52 4.51 4.12 8.31
CA HIS A 52 3.34 4.73 8.95
C HIS A 52 3.23 6.21 8.56
N ASP A 53 2.06 6.80 8.81
CA ASP A 53 1.75 8.22 8.54
C ASP A 53 2.09 8.65 7.10
N GLY A 54 1.72 7.81 6.14
CA GLY A 54 2.00 7.97 4.71
C GLY A 54 0.83 8.43 3.84
N ILE A 55 -0.32 8.79 4.43
CA ILE A 55 -1.56 9.09 3.70
C ILE A 55 -1.51 10.53 3.18
N VAL A 56 -2.05 10.76 1.98
CA VAL A 56 -2.25 12.08 1.39
C VAL A 56 -3.65 12.19 0.80
N PHE A 57 -4.16 13.40 0.72
CA PHE A 57 -5.45 13.70 0.11
C PHE A 57 -5.26 14.59 -1.11
N SER A 58 -6.24 14.59 -2.02
CA SER A 58 -6.30 15.58 -3.09
C SER A 58 -6.60 16.98 -2.53
N GLN A 59 -6.12 18.03 -3.17
CA GLN A 59 -6.35 19.41 -2.70
C GLN A 59 -7.81 19.85 -2.80
N ARG A 60 -8.61 19.13 -3.59
CA ARG A 60 -10.04 19.34 -3.81
C ARG A 60 -10.75 18.00 -4.00
N PRO A 61 -12.08 17.94 -3.83
CA PRO A 61 -12.87 16.78 -4.24
C PRO A 61 -12.66 16.44 -5.72
N VAL A 62 -12.57 15.15 -6.02
CA VAL A 62 -12.53 14.60 -7.39
C VAL A 62 -13.95 14.39 -7.86
N ARG A 63 -14.31 14.91 -9.04
CA ARG A 63 -15.68 14.78 -9.56
C ARG A 63 -15.97 13.35 -10.03
N PRO A 64 -17.23 12.88 -9.96
CA PRO A 64 -17.61 11.65 -10.64
C PRO A 64 -17.22 11.69 -12.13
N GLY A 65 -16.53 10.67 -12.61
CA GLY A 65 -16.02 10.60 -13.98
C GLY A 65 -14.70 11.34 -14.25
N GLU A 66 -14.16 12.10 -13.29
CA GLU A 66 -12.81 12.68 -13.41
C GLU A 66 -11.76 11.57 -13.31
N ARG A 67 -10.92 11.43 -14.35
CA ARG A 67 -9.86 10.42 -14.39
C ARG A 67 -8.65 10.93 -13.62
N VAL A 68 -8.22 10.18 -12.62
CA VAL A 68 -7.01 10.46 -11.84
C VAL A 68 -5.98 9.38 -12.14
N ALA A 69 -4.77 9.79 -12.53
CA ALA A 69 -3.65 8.90 -12.75
C ALA A 69 -2.58 9.15 -11.69
N LEU A 70 -2.11 8.08 -11.04
CA LEU A 70 -0.98 8.12 -10.12
C LEU A 70 0.20 7.42 -10.78
N HIS A 71 1.33 8.12 -10.86
CA HIS A 71 2.56 7.55 -11.41
C HIS A 71 3.55 7.30 -10.27
N PRO A 72 3.84 6.03 -9.93
CA PRO A 72 4.90 5.72 -8.97
C PRO A 72 6.24 6.24 -9.50
N THR A 73 6.80 7.25 -8.86
CA THR A 73 8.15 7.77 -9.18
C THR A 73 9.15 7.10 -8.24
N ALA A 74 9.97 6.19 -8.76
CA ALA A 74 11.00 5.51 -7.99
C ALA A 74 12.17 6.44 -7.70
N ASN A 75 12.06 7.28 -6.67
CA ASN A 75 13.20 8.04 -6.14
C ASN A 75 13.54 7.49 -4.74
N GLY A 76 14.49 6.55 -4.63
CA GLY A 76 15.04 6.24 -3.31
C GLY A 76 15.82 4.93 -3.06
N PHE A 77 15.74 3.89 -3.89
CA PHE A 77 16.63 2.72 -3.82
C PHE A 77 16.75 2.09 -5.22
N PRO A 78 17.95 1.68 -5.69
CA PRO A 78 18.09 1.03 -6.98
C PRO A 78 17.37 -0.32 -6.89
N THR A 79 16.14 -0.37 -7.40
CA THR A 79 15.49 -1.65 -7.65
C THR A 79 15.95 -2.05 -9.04
N THR A 80 16.76 -3.09 -9.07
CA THR A 80 17.18 -3.81 -10.28
C THR A 80 16.04 -3.89 -11.29
N MET A 81 16.38 -3.56 -12.54
CA MET A 81 15.60 -3.62 -13.78
C MET A 81 14.50 -4.70 -13.82
N PRO A 82 13.41 -4.50 -14.59
CA PRO A 82 12.43 -5.55 -14.82
C PRO A 82 13.14 -6.75 -15.46
N ARG A 83 13.19 -7.88 -14.75
CA ARG A 83 13.66 -9.14 -15.33
C ARG A 83 12.64 -9.58 -16.37
N GLY A 84 12.92 -9.23 -17.62
CA GLY A 84 12.36 -9.91 -18.77
C GLY A 84 12.76 -11.38 -18.75
N LEU A 85 11.76 -12.23 -18.96
CA LEU A 85 11.77 -13.56 -19.55
C LEU A 85 13.07 -14.40 -19.44
N SER A 86 13.04 -15.44 -18.63
CA SER A 86 13.55 -16.77 -19.02
C SER A 86 12.91 -17.87 -18.17
N ASP A 87 12.71 -19.00 -18.83
CA ASP A 87 11.92 -20.17 -18.51
C ASP A 87 12.72 -21.24 -17.74
N GLU A 88 12.02 -21.98 -16.88
CA GLU A 88 12.28 -23.29 -16.26
C GLU A 88 13.49 -23.66 -15.37
N ALA A 89 13.09 -24.29 -14.25
CA ALA A 89 13.66 -25.45 -13.54
C ALA A 89 14.65 -25.23 -12.38
N LEU A 90 14.11 -25.26 -11.15
CA LEU A 90 14.57 -26.05 -9.97
C LEU A 90 13.46 -26.02 -8.89
N PRO A 91 12.99 -27.15 -8.30
CA PRO A 91 12.14 -27.11 -7.13
C PRO A 91 13.00 -26.87 -5.88
N GLY A 92 13.47 -25.63 -5.73
CA GLY A 92 13.99 -25.12 -4.45
C GLY A 92 12.84 -24.90 -3.46
N PRO A 93 13.14 -24.81 -2.14
CA PRO A 93 12.11 -24.55 -1.13
C PRO A 93 11.29 -23.34 -1.56
N LYS A 94 9.95 -23.52 -1.63
CA LYS A 94 9.01 -22.54 -2.14
C LYS A 94 9.38 -21.15 -1.66
N ALA A 95 9.63 -20.26 -2.61
CA ALA A 95 9.98 -18.87 -2.40
C ALA A 95 9.15 -18.29 -1.26
N GLY A 96 9.81 -17.99 -0.14
CA GLY A 96 9.18 -17.29 0.98
C GLY A 96 8.61 -15.97 0.47
N GLU A 97 7.43 -15.61 0.95
CA GLU A 97 6.72 -14.39 0.57
C GLU A 97 7.66 -13.18 0.57
N GLU A 98 7.48 -12.24 -0.37
CA GLU A 98 8.24 -10.99 -0.32
C GLU A 98 7.81 -10.15 0.88
N CYS A 99 8.74 -9.36 1.42
CA CYS A 99 8.44 -8.46 2.51
C CYS A 99 7.36 -7.46 2.09
N ALA A 100 6.24 -7.45 2.82
CA ALA A 100 5.09 -6.59 2.53
C ALA A 100 5.35 -5.08 2.70
N ILE A 101 6.52 -4.69 3.24
CA ILE A 101 6.91 -3.29 3.44
C ILE A 101 7.80 -2.78 2.30
N CYS A 102 8.84 -3.54 1.93
CA CYS A 102 9.79 -3.10 0.91
C CYS A 102 9.58 -3.72 -0.47
N PHE A 103 8.98 -4.91 -0.57
CA PHE A 103 8.86 -5.67 -1.82
C PHE A 103 10.23 -5.95 -2.49
N HIS A 104 11.31 -6.02 -1.70
CA HIS A 104 12.68 -6.28 -2.19
C HIS A 104 13.32 -7.51 -1.60
N GLN A 105 12.96 -7.88 -0.39
CA GLN A 105 13.64 -8.91 0.40
C GLN A 105 12.63 -9.95 0.85
N VAL A 106 13.10 -11.18 1.06
CA VAL A 106 12.25 -12.28 1.56
C VAL A 106 11.73 -11.99 2.96
N ALA A 107 10.48 -12.36 3.21
CA ALA A 107 9.85 -12.35 4.51
C ALA A 107 10.39 -13.52 5.34
N ASN A 108 11.26 -13.21 6.29
CA ASN A 108 11.99 -14.22 7.08
C ASN A 108 12.02 -13.89 8.57
N THR A 109 11.19 -12.93 9.01
CA THR A 109 11.21 -12.39 10.36
C THR A 109 9.81 -12.38 10.95
N CYS A 110 9.68 -12.88 12.17
CA CYS A 110 8.48 -12.87 12.99
C CYS A 110 8.47 -11.71 13.99
N LEU A 111 7.29 -11.14 14.23
CA LEU A 111 7.04 -10.18 15.29
C LEU A 111 6.36 -10.84 16.50
N VAL A 112 7.04 -10.85 17.65
CA VAL A 112 6.57 -11.48 18.89
C VAL A 112 5.80 -10.46 19.74
N PRO A 113 4.65 -10.83 20.36
CA PRO A 113 4.08 -12.17 20.45
C PRO A 113 3.06 -12.53 19.37
N CYS A 114 2.75 -11.61 18.44
CA CYS A 114 1.64 -11.79 17.52
C CYS A 114 1.88 -12.84 16.39
N GLY A 115 3.11 -13.30 16.19
CA GLY A 115 3.43 -14.38 15.26
C GLY A 115 3.54 -13.98 13.79
N HIS A 116 3.19 -12.76 13.38
CA HIS A 116 3.18 -12.36 11.97
C HIS A 116 4.59 -12.35 11.33
N THR A 117 4.73 -12.98 10.16
CA THR A 117 6.02 -13.27 9.51
C THR A 117 6.26 -12.57 8.16
N HIS A 118 5.39 -11.65 7.72
CA HIS A 118 5.43 -11.05 6.37
C HIS A 118 6.54 -10.00 6.14
N PHE A 119 7.59 -10.01 6.96
CA PHE A 119 8.59 -8.94 7.01
C PHE A 119 10.00 -9.49 6.87
N CYS A 120 10.86 -8.74 6.15
CA CYS A 120 12.29 -8.98 6.21
C CYS A 120 12.86 -8.36 7.50
N SER A 121 14.04 -8.84 7.91
CA SER A 121 14.68 -8.40 9.17
C SER A 121 14.87 -6.88 9.25
N SER A 122 15.31 -6.23 8.17
CA SER A 122 15.54 -4.79 8.17
C SER A 122 14.26 -3.97 8.38
N CYS A 123 13.16 -4.39 7.75
CA CYS A 123 11.87 -3.73 7.89
C CYS A 123 11.25 -4.02 9.26
N ALA A 124 11.34 -5.27 9.75
CA ALA A 124 10.84 -5.65 11.08
C ALA A 124 11.52 -4.86 12.21
N TRP A 125 12.85 -4.73 12.18
CA TRP A 125 13.58 -3.92 13.17
C TRP A 125 13.28 -2.43 13.09
N ARG A 126 13.02 -1.92 11.88
CA ARG A 126 12.57 -0.54 11.71
C ARG A 126 11.19 -0.34 12.35
N VAL A 127 10.27 -1.28 12.11
CA VAL A 127 8.94 -1.26 12.74
C VAL A 127 9.04 -1.28 14.26
N PHE A 128 9.86 -2.19 14.79
CA PHE A 128 10.06 -2.30 16.24
C PHE A 128 10.56 -1.01 16.87
N ARG A 129 11.47 -0.29 16.19
CA ARG A 129 12.04 0.97 16.68
C ARG A 129 11.07 2.15 16.57
N ASP A 130 10.36 2.26 15.45
CA ASP A 130 9.59 3.48 15.14
C ASP A 130 8.23 3.46 15.83
N THR A 131 7.51 2.35 15.75
CA THR A 131 6.13 2.24 16.29
C THR A 131 5.98 1.17 17.35
N ALA A 132 6.86 0.17 17.39
CA ALA A 132 6.73 -1.03 18.22
C ALA A 132 5.36 -1.71 18.10
N ARG A 133 4.67 -1.57 16.94
CA ARG A 133 3.34 -2.15 16.70
C ARG A 133 3.31 -2.91 15.39
N CYS A 134 2.79 -4.13 15.41
CA CYS A 134 2.72 -4.99 14.23
C CYS A 134 1.85 -4.33 13.12
N PRO A 135 2.33 -4.22 11.87
CA PRO A 135 1.57 -3.61 10.78
C PRO A 135 0.29 -4.39 10.41
N MET A 136 0.23 -5.70 10.70
CA MET A 136 -0.91 -6.55 10.37
C MET A 136 -2.03 -6.45 11.41
N CYS A 137 -1.69 -6.58 12.70
CA CYS A 137 -2.67 -6.71 13.77
C CYS A 137 -2.63 -5.59 14.82
N ARG A 138 -1.68 -4.65 14.68
CA ARG A 138 -1.50 -3.47 15.56
C ARG A 138 -1.18 -3.80 17.02
N TRP A 139 -0.89 -5.05 17.35
CA TRP A 139 -0.39 -5.46 18.66
C TRP A 139 1.01 -4.91 18.93
N GLU A 140 1.30 -4.66 20.20
CA GLU A 140 2.64 -4.27 20.65
C GLU A 140 3.64 -5.40 20.41
N ILE A 141 4.74 -5.06 19.76
CA ILE A 141 5.85 -5.96 19.50
C ILE A 141 6.77 -5.90 20.71
N LYS A 142 7.10 -7.05 21.28
CA LYS A 142 8.04 -7.18 22.40
C LYS A 142 9.43 -7.65 21.93
N ALA A 143 9.49 -8.39 20.84
CA ALA A 143 10.73 -8.85 20.24
C ALA A 143 10.58 -9.08 18.73
N VAL A 144 11.71 -9.04 18.03
CA VAL A 144 11.85 -9.38 16.61
C VAL A 144 12.72 -10.64 16.53
N ALA A 145 12.19 -11.70 15.93
CA ALA A 145 12.86 -13.00 15.86
C ALA A 145 12.85 -13.54 14.42
N PRO A 146 13.80 -14.40 14.03
CA PRO A 146 13.70 -15.13 12.77
C PRO A 146 12.39 -15.91 12.69
N ALA A 147 11.77 -15.99 11.51
CA ALA A 147 10.50 -16.70 11.34
C ALA A 147 10.60 -18.22 11.59
N TRP A 148 11.82 -18.77 11.56
CA TRP A 148 12.11 -20.17 11.85
C TRP A 148 12.51 -20.41 13.32
N ASP A 149 12.54 -19.38 14.17
CA ASP A 149 12.98 -19.52 15.55
C ASP A 149 12.02 -20.42 16.35
N PRO A 150 12.52 -21.48 17.01
CA PRO A 150 11.70 -22.43 17.77
C PRO A 150 10.90 -21.79 18.92
N LEU A 151 11.35 -20.65 19.46
CA LEU A 151 10.63 -19.92 20.52
C LEU A 151 9.37 -19.21 20.00
N VAL A 152 9.30 -18.95 18.70
CA VAL A 152 8.12 -18.41 18.01
C VAL A 152 7.16 -19.53 17.62
N LEU A 153 7.69 -20.69 17.23
CA LEU A 153 6.95 -21.90 16.89
C LEU A 153 6.49 -22.70 18.12
N GLY A 154 6.37 -22.05 19.28
CA GLY A 154 6.14 -22.69 20.57
C GLY A 154 5.06 -23.77 20.54
N ALA A 155 5.43 -24.92 21.10
CA ALA A 155 4.55 -25.71 21.96
C ALA A 155 3.21 -26.14 21.36
N GLY A 156 3.29 -27.06 20.39
CA GLY A 156 2.28 -28.11 20.24
C GLY A 156 2.56 -29.26 21.21
N ASP A 157 2.70 -29.00 22.52
CA ASP A 157 2.78 -30.05 23.53
C ASP A 157 1.38 -30.66 23.74
N GLY A 158 1.00 -31.53 22.82
CA GLY A 158 0.02 -32.57 23.09
C GLY A 158 0.64 -33.61 24.01
N LEU A 159 0.66 -33.34 25.31
CA LEU A 159 1.00 -34.32 26.33
C LEU A 159 -0.23 -35.21 26.58
N PRO A 160 -0.18 -36.54 26.34
CA PRO A 160 -1.30 -37.41 26.67
C PRO A 160 -1.35 -37.61 28.19
N VAL A 161 -2.52 -37.35 28.77
CA VAL A 161 -2.97 -37.87 30.08
C VAL A 161 -3.23 -39.37 30.01
#